data_AF-A0A8T5MCQ6-F1
#
_entry.id   AF-A0A8T5MCQ6-F1
#
_cell.length_a   1.000
_cell.length_b   1.000
_cell.length_c   1.000
_cell.angle_alpha   90.00
_cell.angle_beta   90.00
_cell.angle_gamma   90.00
#
_symmetry.space_group_name_H-M   'P 1'
#
loop_
_entity.id
_entity.type
_entity.pdbx_description
1 polymer ?
#
loop_
_entity_poly.entity_id
_entity_poly.type
_entity_poly.pdbx_seq_one_letter_code
_entity_poly.pdbx_strand_id
1 'polypeptide(L)'
;MKWFIILLIFVLLISLVPTSQGLVPSSQEITEEASTCGGDAPGMSNPAAVYCIELGYSYDNGFCVFNKNERCEEWAFLQGKCGQKYSVCSTLGLKTKIKTDGQNPFTQEYVVCTSGRKEVASATDMINLSEKSTKGFQEIVEKETTKRKVEKKIALPFEFDWRNHRGEDWTTSVKNQGTCGSCWAFATVGIVESAYNIYNNNPDLDLAEEYLVSDCHLQYGWQTCCGGFQQYALDFIQSEGIPDEECMNYVSGSGCYCISGACNANCEYSSTLPRTCADTTCDDRCEDWDERLYDINDATYFNMNSSLSKDEIKQFIIEKGPVASNMLFGYGYWDGDVYKCESASHVNHAVILVGYNDIDNYWIVKNSYGAGFGDEGYFKVAYGNCFIDTPAWLSYVEL
;
A
#
# COMPACT_ATOMS: atom_id res chain seq x y z
N MET A 1 82.45 -15.42 -15.09
CA MET A 1 82.20 -14.71 -16.37
C MET A 1 80.98 -13.81 -16.17
N LYS A 2 81.18 -12.47 -16.21
CA LYS A 2 80.70 -11.57 -17.30
C LYS A 2 79.16 -11.53 -17.39
N TRP A 3 78.48 -10.60 -16.69
CA TRP A 3 78.24 -9.15 -16.99
C TRP A 3 77.16 -8.97 -18.09
N PHE A 4 76.21 -8.03 -18.11
CA PHE A 4 75.90 -6.75 -17.39
C PHE A 4 74.46 -6.80 -16.78
N ILE A 5 73.88 -5.90 -15.96
CA ILE A 5 74.19 -4.55 -15.36
C ILE A 5 73.87 -3.26 -16.19
N ILE A 6 72.68 -2.66 -15.97
CA ILE A 6 72.24 -1.22 -16.07
C ILE A 6 70.75 -1.24 -15.61
N LEU A 7 70.20 -0.57 -14.59
CA LEU A 7 70.55 0.51 -13.64
C LEU A 7 70.31 1.98 -14.10
N LEU A 8 69.20 2.55 -13.58
CA LEU A 8 68.90 3.97 -13.29
C LEU A 8 68.92 5.01 -14.43
N ILE A 9 67.92 5.92 -14.42
CA ILE A 9 68.08 7.32 -13.96
C ILE A 9 66.74 8.07 -13.97
N PHE A 10 66.49 8.85 -12.92
CA PHE A 10 65.41 9.83 -12.76
C PHE A 10 65.98 11.23 -13.12
N VAL A 11 65.35 12.01 -14.00
CA VAL A 11 65.70 13.43 -14.22
C VAL A 11 64.44 14.28 -14.45
N LEU A 12 64.24 15.27 -13.57
CA LEU A 12 63.40 16.44 -13.83
C LEU A 12 64.01 17.31 -14.94
N LEU A 13 63.18 17.91 -15.80
CA LEU A 13 63.58 19.14 -16.48
C LEU A 13 62.39 20.09 -16.67
N ILE A 14 62.63 21.36 -16.33
CA ILE A 14 61.67 22.46 -16.26
C ILE A 14 61.88 23.40 -17.44
N SER A 15 60.80 23.86 -18.06
CA SER A 15 60.73 25.03 -18.94
C SER A 15 59.28 25.58 -18.87
N LEU A 16 58.94 26.77 -18.34
CA LEU A 16 59.36 28.15 -18.71
C LEU A 16 59.17 28.34 -20.23
N VAL A 17 58.36 29.23 -20.82
CA VAL A 17 57.76 30.57 -20.53
C VAL A 17 56.56 30.75 -21.53
N PRO A 18 55.66 31.79 -21.60
CA PRO A 18 55.34 32.95 -20.72
C PRO A 18 53.89 33.03 -20.19
N THR A 19 53.71 33.90 -19.19
CA THR A 19 52.47 34.66 -18.98
C THR A 19 52.33 35.82 -19.97
N SER A 20 51.16 36.01 -20.58
CA SER A 20 50.70 37.31 -21.09
C SER A 20 49.37 37.68 -20.43
N GLN A 21 49.33 38.85 -19.81
CA GLN A 21 48.09 39.45 -19.32
C GLN A 21 47.38 40.12 -20.50
N GLY A 22 46.14 39.71 -20.77
CA GLY A 22 45.27 40.30 -21.79
C GLY A 22 43.96 40.72 -21.14
N LEU A 23 43.66 42.02 -21.20
CA LEU A 23 42.45 42.62 -20.64
C LEU A 23 41.19 42.03 -21.31
N VAL A 24 40.13 41.80 -20.53
CA VAL A 24 38.79 41.48 -21.03
C VAL A 24 38.05 42.80 -21.31
N PRO A 25 37.68 43.13 -22.56
CA PRO A 25 36.76 44.21 -22.86
C PRO A 25 35.32 43.68 -22.96
N SER A 26 34.41 44.43 -22.34
CA SER A 26 32.95 44.25 -22.39
C SER A 26 32.38 44.17 -23.81
N SER A 27 31.42 43.26 -24.00
CA SER A 27 30.37 43.39 -25.02
C SER A 27 29.00 43.03 -24.43
N GLN A 28 28.22 44.08 -24.13
CA GLN A 28 26.74 44.09 -24.12
C GLN A 28 26.19 43.61 -25.48
N GLU A 29 24.93 43.25 -25.71
CA GLU A 29 23.74 42.95 -24.88
C GLU A 29 22.74 42.29 -25.85
N ILE A 30 22.05 41.22 -25.46
CA ILE A 30 20.64 41.04 -25.83
C ILE A 30 19.94 40.50 -24.60
N THR A 31 19.03 41.32 -24.06
CA THR A 31 18.19 41.00 -22.91
C THR A 31 17.01 40.15 -23.36
N GLU A 32 17.09 38.83 -23.20
CA GLU A 32 15.89 38.05 -22.94
C GLU A 32 15.62 38.11 -21.44
N GLU A 33 14.59 38.89 -21.06
CA GLU A 33 13.95 38.76 -19.77
C GLU A 33 13.31 37.37 -19.70
N ALA A 34 14.09 36.38 -19.28
CA ALA A 34 13.54 35.15 -18.75
C ALA A 34 12.68 35.52 -17.54
N SER A 35 11.37 35.64 -17.77
CA SER A 35 10.39 35.92 -16.73
C SER A 35 10.47 34.82 -15.68
N THR A 36 11.12 35.14 -14.57
CA THR A 36 11.32 34.25 -13.42
C THR A 36 10.02 34.10 -12.65
N CYS A 37 9.09 33.33 -13.22
CA CYS A 37 7.98 32.71 -12.50
C CYS A 37 8.34 31.29 -12.02
N GLY A 38 9.64 30.97 -11.96
CA GLY A 38 10.21 29.88 -11.16
C GLY A 38 10.83 30.47 -9.90
N GLY A 39 10.00 30.78 -8.91
CA GLY A 39 10.44 31.24 -7.60
C GLY A 39 9.52 30.69 -6.52
N ASP A 40 10.12 30.26 -5.40
CA ASP A 40 9.41 29.80 -4.20
C ASP A 40 8.62 30.93 -3.55
N ALA A 41 7.47 31.26 -4.15
CA ALA A 41 6.45 32.10 -3.55
C ALA A 41 5.64 31.24 -2.56
N PRO A 42 5.65 31.54 -1.25
CA PRO A 42 4.94 30.73 -0.27
C PRO A 42 3.42 30.86 -0.48
N GLY A 43 2.80 29.85 -1.08
CA GLY A 43 1.35 29.62 -0.98
C GLY A 43 0.52 29.39 -2.24
N MET A 44 1.09 29.31 -3.46
CA MET A 44 0.32 28.94 -4.66
C MET A 44 0.62 27.52 -5.15
N SER A 45 -0.44 26.75 -5.38
CA SER A 45 -0.39 25.38 -5.88
C SER A 45 -0.28 25.36 -7.42
N ASN A 46 0.35 24.32 -7.99
CA ASN A 46 0.46 24.13 -9.43
C ASN A 46 -0.96 24.04 -10.09
N PRO A 47 -1.38 25.02 -10.90
CA PRO A 47 -2.74 25.06 -11.45
C PRO A 47 -3.07 23.89 -12.39
N ALA A 48 -2.07 23.34 -13.09
CA ALA A 48 -2.28 22.25 -14.03
C ALA A 48 -2.51 20.92 -13.28
N ALA A 49 -1.71 20.63 -12.25
CA ALA A 49 -1.94 19.53 -11.32
C ALA A 49 -3.30 19.65 -10.62
N VAL A 50 -3.66 20.85 -10.13
CA VAL A 50 -4.97 21.10 -9.50
C VAL A 50 -6.10 20.84 -10.49
N TYR A 51 -6.00 21.31 -11.74
CA TYR A 51 -7.00 21.03 -12.78
C TYR A 51 -7.13 19.54 -13.12
N CYS A 52 -6.04 18.78 -13.06
CA CYS A 52 -6.08 17.32 -13.23
C CYS A 52 -6.83 16.63 -12.09
N ILE A 53 -6.40 16.87 -10.85
CA ILE A 53 -6.92 16.22 -9.64
C ILE A 53 -8.39 16.58 -9.41
N GLU A 54 -8.76 17.84 -9.67
CA GLU A 54 -10.13 18.33 -9.47
C GLU A 54 -11.14 17.76 -10.49
N LEU A 55 -10.66 17.16 -11.58
CA LEU A 55 -11.49 16.38 -12.50
C LEU A 55 -11.54 14.88 -12.15
N GLY A 56 -10.95 14.48 -11.02
CA GLY A 56 -10.97 13.11 -10.49
C GLY A 56 -9.88 12.20 -11.05
N TYR A 57 -8.84 12.76 -11.67
CA TYR A 57 -7.75 11.98 -12.29
C TYR A 57 -6.51 11.93 -11.40
N SER A 58 -5.75 10.84 -11.52
CA SER A 58 -4.49 10.69 -10.80
C SER A 58 -3.42 11.60 -11.40
N TYR A 59 -2.58 12.17 -10.53
CA TYR A 59 -1.46 13.02 -10.93
C TYR A 59 -0.14 12.31 -10.63
N ASP A 60 0.72 12.16 -11.64
CA ASP A 60 2.03 11.51 -11.56
C ASP A 60 3.08 12.39 -12.24
N ASN A 61 3.96 13.00 -11.45
CA ASN A 61 5.20 13.65 -11.88
C ASN A 61 5.09 14.54 -13.15
N GLY A 62 4.13 15.46 -13.18
CA GLY A 62 3.87 16.36 -14.32
C GLY A 62 2.90 15.82 -15.36
N PHE A 63 2.30 14.65 -15.13
CA PHE A 63 1.29 14.05 -16.01
C PHE A 63 -0.04 13.87 -15.29
N CYS A 64 -1.12 14.19 -16.01
CA CYS A 64 -2.46 13.79 -15.67
C CYS A 64 -2.77 12.41 -16.25
N VAL A 65 -3.11 11.44 -15.40
CA VAL A 65 -3.34 10.03 -15.75
C VAL A 65 -4.84 9.75 -15.68
N PHE A 66 -5.47 9.55 -16.83
CA PHE A 66 -6.91 9.35 -16.95
C PHE A 66 -7.32 7.88 -16.73
N ASN A 67 -6.41 6.95 -17.04
CA ASN A 67 -6.50 5.51 -16.79
C ASN A 67 -5.12 4.86 -17.05
N LYS A 68 -5.00 3.54 -16.85
CA LYS A 68 -3.74 2.76 -16.97
C LYS A 68 -2.96 2.99 -18.29
N ASN A 69 -3.63 3.35 -19.39
CA ASN A 69 -3.00 3.48 -20.72
C ASN A 69 -3.03 4.90 -21.31
N GLU A 70 -3.76 5.86 -20.71
CA GLU A 70 -3.89 7.21 -21.23
C GLU A 70 -3.51 8.27 -20.20
N ARG A 71 -2.44 9.00 -20.51
CA ARG A 71 -1.98 10.18 -19.77
C ARG A 71 -1.66 11.35 -20.71
N CYS A 72 -1.71 12.55 -20.19
CA CYS A 72 -1.39 13.81 -20.87
C CYS A 72 -0.52 14.64 -19.94
N GLU A 73 0.48 15.34 -20.48
CA GLU A 73 1.27 16.31 -19.69
C GLU A 73 0.32 17.38 -19.13
N GLU A 74 0.51 17.79 -17.88
CA GLU A 74 -0.48 18.53 -17.10
C GLU A 74 -0.88 19.87 -17.76
N TRP A 75 0.09 20.64 -18.29
CA TRP A 75 -0.17 21.92 -18.93
C TRP A 75 -0.79 21.70 -20.31
N ALA A 76 -0.35 20.69 -21.06
CA ALA A 76 -1.00 20.26 -22.29
C ALA A 76 -2.46 19.81 -22.07
N PHE A 77 -2.80 19.26 -20.90
CA PHE A 77 -4.18 18.92 -20.55
C PHE A 77 -5.01 20.18 -20.24
N LEU A 78 -4.47 21.08 -19.41
CA LEU A 78 -5.10 22.37 -19.07
C LEU A 78 -5.37 23.23 -20.32
N GLN A 79 -4.43 23.23 -21.27
CA GLN A 79 -4.53 23.92 -22.56
C GLN A 79 -5.41 23.16 -23.58
N GLY A 80 -5.81 21.92 -23.28
CA GLY A 80 -6.62 21.06 -24.14
C GLY A 80 -5.92 20.60 -25.42
N LYS A 81 -4.58 20.47 -25.38
CA LYS A 81 -3.75 19.91 -26.46
C LYS A 81 -3.84 18.38 -26.50
N CYS A 82 -3.96 17.74 -25.34
CA CYS A 82 -4.38 16.34 -25.22
C CYS A 82 -5.52 16.17 -24.19
N GLY A 83 -6.10 14.98 -24.11
CA GLY A 83 -7.11 14.63 -23.10
C GLY A 83 -8.47 15.33 -23.27
N GLN A 84 -8.84 15.86 -24.44
CA GLN A 84 -10.05 16.68 -24.61
C GLN A 84 -11.34 15.96 -24.18
N LYS A 85 -11.42 14.63 -24.39
CA LYS A 85 -12.52 13.77 -23.91
C LYS A 85 -12.66 13.68 -22.38
N TYR A 86 -11.60 14.01 -21.64
CA TYR A 86 -11.55 14.02 -20.17
C TYR A 86 -11.70 15.43 -19.58
N SER A 87 -11.71 16.48 -20.41
CA SER A 87 -11.92 17.85 -19.94
C SER A 87 -13.32 18.04 -19.32
N VAL A 88 -13.43 19.03 -18.42
CA VAL A 88 -14.72 19.45 -17.82
C VAL A 88 -15.81 19.77 -18.86
N CYS A 89 -15.42 20.22 -20.06
CA CYS A 89 -16.38 20.44 -21.12
C CYS A 89 -17.04 19.12 -21.55
N SER A 90 -16.24 18.07 -21.75
CA SER A 90 -16.72 16.78 -22.22
C SER A 90 -17.54 16.03 -21.16
N THR A 91 -17.20 16.13 -19.88
CA THR A 91 -18.01 15.54 -18.79
C THR A 91 -19.39 16.20 -18.68
N LEU A 92 -19.50 17.48 -19.07
CA LEU A 92 -20.76 18.22 -19.19
C LEU A 92 -21.46 18.10 -20.56
N GLY A 93 -20.94 17.26 -21.47
CA GLY A 93 -21.48 17.09 -22.83
C GLY A 93 -21.30 18.30 -23.76
N LEU A 94 -20.43 19.25 -23.40
CA LEU A 94 -20.09 20.45 -24.15
C LEU A 94 -18.87 20.21 -25.06
N LYS A 95 -18.76 20.99 -26.14
CA LYS A 95 -17.61 20.91 -27.06
C LYS A 95 -16.49 21.85 -26.62
N THR A 96 -15.25 21.38 -26.68
CA THR A 96 -14.04 22.16 -26.43
C THR A 96 -13.67 23.04 -27.63
N LYS A 97 -13.26 24.28 -27.37
CA LYS A 97 -12.61 25.18 -28.33
C LYS A 97 -11.40 25.81 -27.66
N ILE A 98 -10.22 25.76 -28.28
CA ILE A 98 -9.03 26.44 -27.77
C ILE A 98 -9.09 27.93 -28.17
N LYS A 99 -8.74 28.83 -27.24
CA LYS A 99 -8.59 30.27 -27.47
C LYS A 99 -7.19 30.70 -27.05
N THR A 100 -6.69 31.76 -27.69
CA THR A 100 -5.32 32.27 -27.51
C THR A 100 -5.30 33.79 -27.27
N ASP A 101 -6.37 34.33 -26.66
CA ASP A 101 -6.60 35.78 -26.51
C ASP A 101 -6.00 36.40 -25.24
N GLY A 102 -5.21 35.63 -24.49
CA GLY A 102 -4.49 36.10 -23.30
C GLY A 102 -5.38 36.47 -22.10
N GLN A 103 -6.69 36.18 -22.13
CA GLN A 103 -7.62 36.51 -21.05
C GLN A 103 -7.64 35.48 -19.92
N ASN A 104 -7.01 34.32 -20.10
CA ASN A 104 -6.92 33.29 -19.08
C ASN A 104 -5.72 33.56 -18.13
N PRO A 105 -5.90 33.47 -16.80
CA PRO A 105 -4.87 33.87 -15.84
C PRO A 105 -3.71 32.85 -15.69
N PHE A 106 -3.79 31.67 -16.31
CA PHE A 106 -2.76 30.62 -16.17
C PHE A 106 -1.95 30.38 -17.44
N THR A 107 -2.58 30.51 -18.61
CA THR A 107 -2.02 30.06 -19.88
C THR A 107 -2.46 30.97 -21.02
N GLN A 108 -1.55 31.27 -21.95
CA GLN A 108 -1.90 32.09 -23.13
C GLN A 108 -2.91 31.40 -24.03
N GLU A 109 -2.81 30.07 -24.15
CA GLU A 109 -3.75 29.20 -24.86
C GLU A 109 -4.58 28.41 -23.85
N TYR A 110 -5.91 28.36 -23.97
CA TYR A 110 -6.78 27.70 -22.99
C TYR A 110 -8.07 27.16 -23.60
N VAL A 111 -8.70 26.20 -22.91
CA VAL A 111 -9.97 25.59 -23.35
C VAL A 111 -11.18 26.45 -22.94
N VAL A 112 -12.12 26.62 -23.87
CA VAL A 112 -13.46 27.14 -23.65
C VAL A 112 -14.50 26.07 -23.98
N CYS A 113 -15.46 25.90 -23.07
CA CYS A 113 -16.61 25.02 -23.27
C CYS A 113 -17.67 25.74 -24.11
N THR A 114 -18.24 25.05 -25.10
CA THR A 114 -19.19 25.62 -26.05
C THR A 114 -20.45 24.76 -26.16
N SER A 115 -21.60 25.45 -26.27
CA SER A 115 -22.89 24.84 -26.57
C SER A 115 -23.39 25.39 -27.92
N GLY A 116 -23.36 24.55 -28.94
CA GLY A 116 -23.62 24.96 -30.32
C GLY A 116 -22.58 25.99 -30.81
N ARG A 117 -23.01 27.23 -31.05
CA ARG A 117 -22.14 28.37 -31.42
C ARG A 117 -21.83 29.33 -30.26
N LYS A 118 -22.37 29.08 -29.07
CA LYS A 118 -22.22 29.97 -27.91
C LYS A 118 -21.08 29.47 -27.01
N GLU A 119 -20.15 30.36 -26.69
CA GLU A 119 -19.16 30.15 -25.63
C GLU A 119 -19.88 30.21 -24.26
N VAL A 120 -19.62 29.21 -23.41
CA VAL A 120 -20.24 29.08 -22.08
C VAL A 120 -19.34 29.72 -21.03
N ALA A 121 -18.12 29.21 -20.88
CA ALA A 121 -17.03 29.75 -20.07
C ALA A 121 -15.71 29.01 -20.39
N SER A 122 -14.57 29.46 -19.85
CA SER A 122 -13.34 28.68 -19.92
C SER A 122 -13.39 27.44 -19.02
N ALA A 123 -12.65 26.38 -19.37
CA ALA A 123 -12.56 25.16 -18.56
C ALA A 123 -12.03 25.45 -17.15
N THR A 124 -11.14 26.44 -17.01
CA THR A 124 -10.60 26.88 -15.73
C THR A 124 -11.64 27.64 -14.89
N ASP A 125 -12.49 28.45 -15.53
CA ASP A 125 -13.58 29.16 -14.83
C ASP A 125 -14.69 28.18 -14.40
N MET A 126 -14.98 27.17 -15.24
CA MET A 126 -16.01 26.16 -14.95
C MET A 126 -15.72 25.37 -13.67
N ILE A 127 -14.45 25.18 -13.31
CA ILE A 127 -14.05 24.57 -12.03
C ILE A 127 -13.56 25.60 -10.99
N ASN A 128 -13.61 26.90 -11.28
CA ASN A 128 -13.07 27.98 -10.45
C ASN A 128 -11.60 27.76 -10.02
N LEU A 129 -10.75 27.44 -11.01
CA LEU A 129 -9.35 27.05 -10.79
C LEU A 129 -8.53 28.15 -10.09
N SER A 130 -8.87 29.42 -10.27
CA SER A 130 -8.16 30.56 -9.65
C SER A 130 -8.30 30.56 -8.14
N GLU A 131 -9.48 30.26 -7.62
CA GLU A 131 -9.70 30.13 -6.17
C GLU A 131 -9.07 28.84 -5.62
N LYS A 132 -9.04 27.76 -6.41
CA LYS A 132 -8.45 26.46 -6.01
C LYS A 132 -6.92 26.46 -6.03
N SER A 133 -6.29 27.22 -6.92
CA SER A 133 -4.81 27.31 -7.03
C SER A 133 -4.20 28.31 -6.04
N THR A 134 -5.00 29.29 -5.57
CA THR A 134 -4.54 30.33 -4.61
C THR A 134 -4.77 29.95 -3.15
N LYS A 135 -5.61 28.94 -2.86
CA LYS A 135 -5.64 28.28 -1.55
C LYS A 135 -4.52 27.26 -1.49
N GLY A 136 -3.39 27.69 -0.92
CA GLY A 136 -2.25 26.81 -0.67
C GLY A 136 -2.66 25.52 0.07
N PHE A 137 -1.88 24.46 -0.14
CA PHE A 137 -2.14 23.05 0.17
C PHE A 137 -2.57 22.69 1.61
N GLN A 138 -2.68 23.65 2.53
CA GLN A 138 -3.13 23.45 3.92
C GLN A 138 -4.64 23.68 4.14
N GLU A 139 -5.33 24.51 3.36
CA GLU A 139 -6.75 24.85 3.64
C GLU A 139 -7.79 23.91 2.99
N ILE A 140 -7.37 23.09 2.01
CA ILE A 140 -8.24 22.09 1.38
C ILE A 140 -8.47 20.88 2.32
N VAL A 141 -7.44 20.50 3.10
CA VAL A 141 -7.49 19.42 4.10
C VAL A 141 -8.52 19.71 5.20
N GLU A 142 -8.68 20.96 5.60
CA GLU A 142 -9.51 21.37 6.75
C GLU A 142 -10.98 21.68 6.39
N LYS A 143 -11.30 21.80 5.10
CA LYS A 143 -12.68 22.01 4.60
C LYS A 143 -13.30 20.78 3.93
N GLU A 144 -12.50 19.85 3.40
CA GLU A 144 -12.96 18.50 3.05
C GLU A 144 -13.50 17.76 4.31
N THR A 145 -12.78 17.86 5.42
CA THR A 145 -13.14 17.25 6.73
C THR A 145 -14.45 17.76 7.33
N THR A 146 -14.99 18.90 6.87
CA THR A 146 -16.29 19.44 7.33
C THR A 146 -17.43 19.35 6.30
N LYS A 147 -17.18 18.89 5.06
CA LYS A 147 -18.24 18.62 4.08
C LYS A 147 -18.40 17.15 3.66
N ARG A 148 -17.40 16.29 3.87
CA ARG A 148 -17.63 14.83 3.98
C ARG A 148 -18.25 14.44 5.32
N LYS A 149 -19.42 15.01 5.64
CA LYS A 149 -20.34 14.40 6.63
C LYS A 149 -21.81 14.74 6.45
N VAL A 150 -22.28 14.67 5.21
CA VAL A 150 -23.47 13.85 4.93
C VAL A 150 -23.12 12.75 3.93
N GLU A 151 -21.97 12.10 4.13
CA GLU A 151 -21.98 10.65 4.03
C GLU A 151 -23.12 10.16 4.92
N LYS A 152 -24.01 9.33 4.36
CA LYS A 152 -25.07 8.70 5.13
C LYS A 152 -24.37 7.87 6.20
N LYS A 153 -24.29 8.38 7.44
CA LYS A 153 -23.62 7.70 8.55
C LYS A 153 -24.33 6.36 8.71
N ILE A 154 -23.76 5.30 8.14
CA ILE A 154 -24.30 3.96 8.25
C ILE A 154 -24.25 3.68 9.74
N ALA A 155 -25.41 3.43 10.32
CA ALA A 155 -25.47 2.99 11.70
C ALA A 155 -24.91 1.57 11.71
N LEU A 156 -23.60 1.47 11.94
CA LEU A 156 -22.93 0.20 12.17
C LEU A 156 -23.66 -0.50 13.33
N PRO A 157 -23.85 -1.83 13.26
CA PRO A 157 -24.44 -2.56 14.36
C PRO A 157 -23.54 -2.44 15.60
N PHE A 158 -24.12 -2.55 16.80
CA PHE A 158 -23.33 -2.52 18.05
C PHE A 158 -22.44 -3.75 18.22
N GLU A 159 -22.72 -4.82 17.48
CA GLU A 159 -21.95 -6.05 17.45
C GLU A 159 -21.97 -6.63 16.03
N PHE A 160 -20.88 -7.28 15.65
CA PHE A 160 -20.77 -7.97 14.37
C PHE A 160 -19.78 -9.13 14.51
N ASP A 161 -20.08 -10.27 13.91
CA ASP A 161 -19.22 -11.46 13.97
C ASP A 161 -19.33 -12.24 12.65
N TRP A 162 -18.23 -12.37 11.91
CA TRP A 162 -18.19 -13.18 10.68
C TRP A 162 -18.36 -14.67 10.95
N ARG A 163 -18.21 -15.14 12.20
CA ARG A 163 -18.54 -16.53 12.59
C ARG A 163 -20.03 -16.83 12.60
N ASN A 164 -20.88 -15.78 12.55
CA ASN A 164 -22.32 -15.91 12.54
C ASN A 164 -22.96 -14.79 11.72
N HIS A 165 -22.56 -14.67 10.45
CA HIS A 165 -23.21 -13.75 9.52
C HIS A 165 -24.26 -14.49 8.69
N ARG A 166 -25.54 -14.19 8.94
CA ARG A 166 -26.72 -14.82 8.31
C ARG A 166 -26.90 -16.32 8.64
N GLY A 167 -26.28 -16.78 9.73
CA GLY A 167 -26.36 -18.18 10.18
C GLY A 167 -25.22 -19.07 9.69
N GLU A 168 -24.25 -18.51 8.98
CA GLU A 168 -23.04 -19.20 8.49
C GLU A 168 -21.78 -18.57 9.10
N ASP A 169 -20.71 -19.36 9.22
CA ASP A 169 -19.36 -18.91 9.54
C ASP A 169 -18.58 -18.69 8.23
N TRP A 170 -18.00 -17.51 8.06
CA TRP A 170 -17.26 -17.12 6.86
C TRP A 170 -15.73 -17.20 7.04
N THR A 171 -15.27 -17.54 8.24
CA THR A 171 -13.90 -17.28 8.71
C THR A 171 -12.94 -18.45 8.59
N THR A 172 -13.35 -19.57 7.97
CA THR A 172 -12.67 -20.88 7.88
C THR A 172 -12.28 -21.52 9.22
N SER A 173 -11.95 -22.82 9.19
CA SER A 173 -11.55 -23.55 10.40
C SER A 173 -10.32 -22.94 11.08
N VAL A 174 -10.19 -23.09 12.40
CA VAL A 174 -9.01 -22.59 13.12
C VAL A 174 -7.84 -23.56 12.98
N LYS A 175 -6.85 -23.14 12.20
CA LYS A 175 -5.56 -23.81 11.96
C LYS A 175 -4.57 -23.62 13.13
N ASN A 176 -3.44 -24.34 13.08
CA ASN A 176 -2.42 -24.33 14.13
C ASN A 176 -0.99 -24.24 13.57
N GLN A 177 -0.34 -23.11 13.79
CA GLN A 177 1.05 -22.84 13.35
C GLN A 177 2.11 -23.64 14.12
N GLY A 178 1.76 -24.26 15.25
CA GLY A 178 2.70 -24.99 16.11
C GLY A 178 3.89 -24.13 16.59
N THR A 179 5.12 -24.58 16.36
CA THR A 179 6.34 -23.88 16.79
C THR A 179 6.86 -22.86 15.79
N CYS A 180 6.41 -22.94 14.54
CA CYS A 180 6.87 -22.08 13.46
C CYS A 180 6.39 -20.63 13.68
N GLY A 181 7.25 -19.65 13.37
CA GLY A 181 6.92 -18.22 13.43
C GLY A 181 6.03 -17.74 12.28
N SER A 182 5.06 -18.54 11.84
CA SER A 182 4.25 -18.39 10.62
C SER A 182 2.91 -17.67 10.83
N CYS A 183 2.64 -17.07 11.98
CA CYS A 183 1.37 -16.36 12.26
C CYS A 183 0.99 -15.32 11.19
N TRP A 184 1.99 -14.70 10.56
CA TRP A 184 1.82 -13.77 9.45
C TRP A 184 1.17 -14.44 8.22
N ALA A 185 1.55 -15.68 7.90
CA ALA A 185 0.99 -16.47 6.80
C ALA A 185 -0.46 -16.85 7.12
N PHE A 186 -0.75 -17.40 8.31
CA PHE A 186 -2.12 -17.71 8.75
C PHE A 186 -3.04 -16.49 8.77
N ALA A 187 -2.53 -15.34 9.21
CA ALA A 187 -3.31 -14.10 9.21
C ALA A 187 -3.61 -13.59 7.79
N THR A 188 -2.67 -13.73 6.86
CA THR A 188 -2.87 -13.41 5.43
C THR A 188 -3.84 -14.38 4.77
N VAL A 189 -3.59 -15.68 4.89
CA VAL A 189 -4.40 -16.74 4.28
C VAL A 189 -5.85 -16.65 4.76
N GLY A 190 -6.07 -16.57 6.08
CA GLY A 190 -7.43 -16.52 6.61
C GLY A 190 -8.25 -15.31 6.15
N ILE A 191 -7.65 -14.17 5.80
CA ILE A 191 -8.42 -13.06 5.19
C ILE A 191 -8.68 -13.24 3.70
N VAL A 192 -7.76 -13.87 2.96
CA VAL A 192 -7.97 -14.23 1.55
C VAL A 192 -9.06 -15.29 1.43
N GLU A 193 -8.97 -16.36 2.23
CA GLU A 193 -10.01 -17.38 2.37
C GLU A 193 -11.38 -16.74 2.70
N SER A 194 -11.43 -15.90 3.74
CA SER A 194 -12.69 -15.27 4.16
C SER A 194 -13.27 -14.36 3.07
N ALA A 195 -12.45 -13.59 2.36
CA ALA A 195 -12.90 -12.75 1.26
C ALA A 195 -13.49 -13.60 0.12
N TYR A 196 -12.83 -14.68 -0.27
CA TYR A 196 -13.32 -15.61 -1.30
C TYR A 196 -14.61 -16.31 -0.87
N ASN A 197 -14.69 -16.74 0.39
CA ASN A 197 -15.88 -17.35 0.96
C ASN A 197 -17.07 -16.38 0.83
N ILE A 198 -16.91 -15.14 1.28
CA ILE A 198 -17.94 -14.08 1.22
C ILE A 198 -18.33 -13.76 -0.22
N TYR A 199 -17.36 -13.65 -1.14
CA TYR A 199 -17.58 -13.32 -2.54
C TYR A 199 -18.33 -14.44 -3.30
N ASN A 200 -17.88 -15.68 -3.14
CA ASN A 200 -18.46 -16.85 -3.81
C ASN A 200 -19.71 -17.41 -3.11
N ASN A 201 -20.02 -16.94 -1.90
CA ASN A 201 -21.04 -17.53 -1.01
C ASN A 201 -20.78 -19.04 -0.75
N ASN A 202 -19.53 -19.40 -0.44
CA ASN A 202 -19.11 -20.78 -0.18
C ASN A 202 -17.99 -20.83 0.89
N PRO A 203 -18.27 -21.23 2.15
CA PRO A 203 -17.33 -21.14 3.28
C PRO A 203 -16.37 -22.34 3.40
N ASP A 204 -15.90 -22.89 2.27
CA ASP A 204 -15.20 -24.19 2.19
C ASP A 204 -13.81 -24.09 1.52
N LEU A 205 -13.27 -22.87 1.38
CA LEU A 205 -11.91 -22.67 0.86
C LEU A 205 -10.86 -22.87 1.96
N ASP A 206 -9.79 -23.59 1.63
CA ASP A 206 -8.65 -23.89 2.51
C ASP A 206 -7.36 -23.70 1.69
N LEU A 207 -6.54 -22.68 2.01
CA LEU A 207 -5.34 -22.31 1.24
C LEU A 207 -4.04 -22.66 1.97
N ALA A 208 -2.99 -22.96 1.20
CA ALA A 208 -1.73 -23.47 1.74
C ALA A 208 -0.87 -22.40 2.41
N GLU A 209 -0.91 -22.27 3.75
CA GLU A 209 0.06 -21.43 4.47
C GLU A 209 1.51 -21.86 4.21
N GLU A 210 1.76 -23.15 3.99
CA GLU A 210 3.11 -23.66 3.75
C GLU A 210 3.73 -23.13 2.45
N TYR A 211 2.91 -22.85 1.43
CA TYR A 211 3.36 -22.21 0.20
C TYR A 211 3.91 -20.81 0.44
N LEU A 212 3.44 -20.12 1.49
CA LEU A 212 4.01 -18.86 1.95
C LEU A 212 5.20 -19.07 2.90
N VAL A 213 5.24 -20.13 3.71
CA VAL A 213 6.30 -20.35 4.72
C VAL A 213 7.57 -20.98 4.13
N SER A 214 7.43 -21.76 3.07
CA SER A 214 8.50 -22.43 2.32
C SER A 214 9.13 -21.50 1.27
N ASP A 215 10.17 -21.97 0.55
CA ASP A 215 10.94 -21.16 -0.39
C ASP A 215 10.30 -20.93 -1.78
N CYS A 216 8.96 -20.81 -1.84
CA CYS A 216 8.27 -20.46 -3.10
C CYS A 216 8.35 -18.97 -3.44
N HIS A 217 8.45 -18.08 -2.45
CA HIS A 217 8.31 -16.62 -2.63
C HIS A 217 9.64 -15.85 -2.59
N LEU A 218 10.78 -16.51 -2.84
CA LEU A 218 12.14 -15.98 -2.55
C LEU A 218 12.48 -14.59 -3.12
N GLN A 219 11.74 -14.11 -4.12
CA GLN A 219 11.88 -12.74 -4.65
C GLN A 219 11.34 -11.63 -3.71
N TYR A 220 10.48 -11.97 -2.76
CA TYR A 220 9.80 -11.03 -1.84
C TYR A 220 10.39 -10.97 -0.42
N GLY A 221 11.44 -11.76 -0.13
CA GLY A 221 12.23 -11.65 1.11
C GLY A 221 12.11 -12.81 2.09
N TRP A 222 12.55 -12.58 3.32
CA TRP A 222 12.99 -13.61 4.29
C TRP A 222 11.86 -14.21 5.14
N GLN A 223 10.66 -14.34 4.59
CA GLN A 223 9.46 -14.70 5.34
C GLN A 223 9.36 -16.22 5.53
N THR A 224 9.47 -16.73 6.75
CA THR A 224 9.47 -18.18 7.02
C THR A 224 9.04 -18.45 8.47
N CYS A 225 9.43 -19.59 9.08
CA CYS A 225 9.35 -19.78 10.53
C CYS A 225 10.18 -18.78 11.36
N CYS A 226 10.95 -17.89 10.73
CA CYS A 226 11.56 -16.72 11.37
C CYS A 226 10.63 -15.51 11.55
N GLY A 227 9.40 -15.56 11.04
CA GLY A 227 8.51 -14.39 10.94
C GLY A 227 8.44 -13.81 9.54
N GLY A 228 7.49 -12.89 9.33
CA GLY A 228 7.16 -12.24 8.07
C GLY A 228 6.11 -11.15 8.32
N PHE A 229 5.59 -10.54 7.26
CA PHE A 229 4.57 -9.50 7.33
C PHE A 229 3.48 -9.74 6.27
N GLN A 230 2.23 -9.46 6.63
CA GLN A 230 1.08 -9.70 5.76
C GLN A 230 1.20 -8.97 4.42
N GLN A 231 1.83 -7.80 4.40
CA GLN A 231 2.06 -7.02 3.18
C GLN A 231 2.80 -7.80 2.10
N TYR A 232 4.00 -8.31 2.38
CA TYR A 232 4.77 -9.03 1.37
C TYR A 232 4.13 -10.37 0.99
N ALA A 233 3.35 -10.97 1.89
CA ALA A 233 2.58 -12.18 1.63
C ALA A 233 1.42 -11.90 0.65
N LEU A 234 0.68 -10.81 0.86
CA LEU A 234 -0.43 -10.39 0.00
C LEU A 234 0.06 -9.86 -1.35
N ASP A 235 1.18 -9.12 -1.38
CA ASP A 235 1.84 -8.69 -2.63
C ASP A 235 2.26 -9.93 -3.47
N PHE A 236 2.73 -11.01 -2.83
CA PHE A 236 3.04 -12.27 -3.51
C PHE A 236 1.79 -12.97 -4.06
N ILE A 237 0.72 -13.08 -3.25
CA ILE A 237 -0.57 -13.65 -3.70
C ILE A 237 -1.17 -12.85 -4.87
N GLN A 238 -1.06 -11.52 -4.85
CA GLN A 238 -1.49 -10.67 -5.96
C GLN A 238 -0.69 -10.92 -7.26
N SER A 239 0.61 -11.26 -7.16
CA SER A 239 1.45 -11.43 -8.35
C SER A 239 1.57 -12.86 -8.89
N GLU A 240 1.60 -13.85 -8.01
CA GLU A 240 1.88 -15.26 -8.35
C GLU A 240 0.78 -16.24 -7.89
N GLY A 241 -0.18 -15.77 -7.07
CA GLY A 241 -1.23 -16.60 -6.47
C GLY A 241 -0.77 -17.52 -5.34
N ILE A 242 -1.71 -18.31 -4.81
CA ILE A 242 -1.52 -19.32 -3.76
C ILE A 242 -2.40 -20.55 -4.04
N PRO A 243 -1.88 -21.79 -3.94
CA PRO A 243 -2.67 -22.99 -4.13
C PRO A 243 -3.47 -23.35 -2.86
N ASP A 244 -4.40 -24.28 -2.99
CA ASP A 244 -5.13 -24.85 -1.85
C ASP A 244 -4.24 -25.73 -0.94
N GLU A 245 -4.67 -25.92 0.31
CA GLU A 245 -3.94 -26.64 1.37
C GLU A 245 -3.61 -28.10 0.98
N GLU A 246 -4.47 -28.80 0.22
CA GLU A 246 -4.18 -30.18 -0.21
C GLU A 246 -2.95 -30.23 -1.13
N CYS A 247 -2.71 -29.19 -1.93
CA CYS A 247 -1.55 -29.10 -2.79
C CYS A 247 -0.22 -28.97 -2.03
N MET A 248 -0.23 -28.29 -0.87
CA MET A 248 0.98 -28.09 -0.05
C MET A 248 0.62 -27.99 1.43
N ASN A 249 0.27 -29.14 2.01
CA ASN A 249 -0.20 -29.27 3.40
C ASN A 249 0.78 -28.67 4.41
N TYR A 250 0.25 -28.00 5.43
CA TYR A 250 1.02 -27.34 6.46
C TYR A 250 1.80 -28.28 7.36
N VAL A 251 3.12 -28.05 7.48
CA VAL A 251 4.01 -28.88 8.31
C VAL A 251 4.56 -28.06 9.48
N SER A 252 4.05 -28.36 10.68
CA SER A 252 4.63 -27.85 11.93
C SER A 252 4.63 -28.95 12.97
N GLY A 253 5.81 -29.52 13.22
CA GLY A 253 5.96 -30.66 14.13
C GLY A 253 7.38 -31.11 14.41
N SER A 254 8.36 -30.74 13.57
CA SER A 254 9.79 -30.96 13.87
C SER A 254 10.26 -30.17 15.11
N GLY A 255 9.57 -29.06 15.39
CA GLY A 255 10.06 -28.02 16.27
C GLY A 255 10.90 -26.97 15.56
N CYS A 256 10.72 -26.73 14.26
CA CYS A 256 11.37 -25.62 13.54
C CYS A 256 10.93 -24.26 14.10
N TYR A 257 11.91 -23.43 14.42
CA TYR A 257 11.75 -22.02 14.81
C TYR A 257 13.11 -21.30 14.72
N CYS A 258 13.11 -19.97 14.84
CA CYS A 258 14.34 -19.18 14.77
C CYS A 258 14.80 -18.63 16.13
N ILE A 259 16.12 -18.68 16.36
CA ILE A 259 16.81 -18.09 17.51
C ILE A 259 17.68 -16.95 17.00
N SER A 260 17.38 -15.71 17.41
CA SER A 260 18.10 -14.50 16.95
C SER A 260 18.20 -14.39 15.41
N GLY A 261 17.17 -14.88 14.71
CA GLY A 261 17.09 -14.87 13.24
C GLY A 261 17.85 -15.99 12.53
N ALA A 262 18.46 -16.95 13.24
CA ALA A 262 19.00 -18.18 12.66
C ALA A 262 18.03 -19.35 12.88
N CYS A 263 17.91 -20.26 11.91
CA CYS A 263 17.14 -21.49 12.07
C CYS A 263 17.71 -22.31 13.24
N ASN A 264 16.84 -22.95 14.03
CA ASN A 264 17.28 -23.96 14.98
C ASN A 264 17.65 -25.27 14.24
N ALA A 265 18.22 -26.23 14.98
CA ALA A 265 18.66 -27.51 14.42
C ALA A 265 17.51 -28.50 14.08
N ASN A 266 16.26 -28.08 14.21
CA ASN A 266 15.08 -28.92 13.95
C ASN A 266 14.41 -28.61 12.62
N CYS A 267 14.64 -27.43 12.02
CA CYS A 267 14.17 -27.15 10.67
C CYS A 267 14.82 -28.13 9.69
N GLU A 268 14.02 -28.92 9.00
CA GLU A 268 14.50 -29.89 7.99
C GLU A 268 15.22 -29.16 6.85
N TYR A 269 14.70 -27.98 6.46
CA TYR A 269 15.33 -27.11 5.48
C TYR A 269 15.84 -25.80 6.11
N SER A 270 17.14 -25.54 5.88
CA SER A 270 17.82 -24.34 6.33
C SER A 270 18.81 -23.84 5.28
N SER A 271 18.55 -22.65 4.73
CA SER A 271 19.43 -21.95 3.78
C SER A 271 19.92 -20.61 4.37
N THR A 272 20.98 -20.02 3.79
CA THR A 272 21.56 -18.75 4.30
C THR A 272 21.37 -17.57 3.35
N LEU A 273 21.35 -17.81 2.04
CA LEU A 273 21.14 -16.81 0.99
C LEU A 273 20.31 -17.42 -0.17
N PRO A 274 19.00 -17.12 -0.28
CA PRO A 274 18.17 -16.50 0.75
C PRO A 274 18.10 -17.37 2.02
N ARG A 275 17.62 -16.80 3.13
CA ARG A 275 17.51 -17.49 4.42
C ARG A 275 16.11 -18.05 4.54
N THR A 276 16.01 -19.36 4.37
CA THR A 276 14.80 -20.13 4.61
C THR A 276 14.98 -20.94 5.89
N CYS A 277 13.95 -20.97 6.73
CA CYS A 277 13.84 -21.88 7.87
C CYS A 277 12.44 -22.50 7.82
N ALA A 278 12.32 -23.71 7.29
CA ALA A 278 11.06 -24.40 7.05
C ALA A 278 11.20 -25.91 7.27
N ASP A 279 10.07 -26.61 7.39
CA ASP A 279 10.04 -28.09 7.44
C ASP A 279 9.87 -28.72 6.04
N THR A 280 9.49 -27.91 5.05
CA THR A 280 9.35 -28.29 3.63
C THR A 280 10.07 -27.30 2.71
N THR A 281 10.16 -27.67 1.43
CA THR A 281 10.65 -26.83 0.34
C THR A 281 9.55 -26.63 -0.69
N CYS A 282 9.68 -25.62 -1.56
CA CYS A 282 8.69 -25.40 -2.60
C CYS A 282 8.50 -26.61 -3.52
N ASP A 283 9.55 -27.42 -3.72
CA ASP A 283 9.50 -28.63 -4.58
C ASP A 283 8.65 -29.77 -3.97
N ASP A 284 8.18 -29.64 -2.73
CA ASP A 284 7.25 -30.59 -2.09
C ASP A 284 5.76 -30.32 -2.44
N ARG A 285 5.47 -29.26 -3.20
CA ARG A 285 4.11 -28.94 -3.70
C ARG A 285 3.59 -29.96 -4.73
N CYS A 286 2.28 -30.03 -4.90
CA CYS A 286 1.62 -30.91 -5.86
C CYS A 286 2.06 -30.68 -7.32
N GLU A 287 1.94 -31.70 -8.18
CA GLU A 287 2.37 -31.61 -9.60
C GLU A 287 1.55 -30.59 -10.41
N ASP A 288 0.29 -30.35 -10.03
CA ASP A 288 -0.70 -29.50 -10.70
C ASP A 288 -0.92 -28.13 -9.99
N TRP A 289 0.07 -27.69 -9.20
CA TRP A 289 -0.01 -26.46 -8.39
C TRP A 289 -0.36 -25.21 -9.18
N ASP A 290 0.08 -25.09 -10.44
CA ASP A 290 -0.14 -23.93 -11.30
C ASP A 290 -1.56 -23.85 -11.88
N GLU A 291 -2.33 -24.94 -11.84
CA GLU A 291 -3.76 -24.96 -12.18
C GLU A 291 -4.66 -24.68 -10.96
N ARG A 292 -4.10 -24.60 -9.74
CA ARG A 292 -4.82 -24.50 -8.45
C ARG A 292 -4.70 -23.14 -7.76
N LEU A 293 -4.12 -22.15 -8.44
CA LEU A 293 -3.80 -20.84 -7.87
C LEU A 293 -5.04 -19.94 -7.69
N TYR A 294 -5.15 -19.35 -6.51
CA TYR A 294 -6.04 -18.25 -6.16
C TYR A 294 -5.23 -16.95 -6.05
N ASP A 295 -5.74 -15.85 -6.59
CA ASP A 295 -5.10 -14.53 -6.58
C ASP A 295 -5.97 -13.49 -5.86
N ILE A 296 -5.55 -12.22 -5.85
CA ILE A 296 -6.36 -11.10 -5.35
C ILE A 296 -6.25 -9.93 -6.32
N ASN A 297 -7.32 -9.14 -6.48
CA ASN A 297 -7.29 -7.96 -7.33
C ASN A 297 -6.41 -6.87 -6.71
N ASP A 298 -6.57 -6.62 -5.40
CA ASP A 298 -5.80 -5.61 -4.67
C ASP A 298 -5.68 -5.93 -3.17
N ALA A 299 -4.71 -5.28 -2.51
CA ALA A 299 -4.53 -5.33 -1.08
C ALA A 299 -4.32 -3.92 -0.51
N THR A 300 -5.09 -3.55 0.51
CA THR A 300 -4.95 -2.25 1.19
C THR A 300 -4.11 -2.37 2.44
N TYR A 301 -3.12 -1.48 2.54
CA TYR A 301 -2.28 -1.28 3.71
C TYR A 301 -2.35 0.18 4.18
N PHE A 302 -2.25 0.40 5.48
CA PHE A 302 -2.12 1.74 6.04
C PHE A 302 -0.68 1.97 6.52
N ASN A 303 -0.26 3.23 6.59
CA ASN A 303 1.09 3.58 7.03
C ASN A 303 1.10 4.17 8.45
N MET A 304 2.28 4.37 9.03
CA MET A 304 2.44 4.92 10.39
C MET A 304 1.81 6.30 10.62
N ASN A 305 1.51 7.07 9.57
CA ASN A 305 0.84 8.37 9.66
C ASN A 305 -0.68 8.28 9.38
N SER A 306 -1.19 7.11 9.00
CA SER A 306 -2.62 6.89 8.83
C SER A 306 -3.33 6.96 10.18
N SER A 307 -4.42 7.71 10.25
CA SER A 307 -5.28 7.82 11.42
C SER A 307 -6.66 7.29 11.05
N LEU A 308 -6.99 6.07 11.49
CA LEU A 308 -8.32 5.50 11.37
C LEU A 308 -9.06 5.61 12.70
N SER A 309 -10.34 5.97 12.66
CA SER A 309 -11.24 5.77 13.78
C SER A 309 -11.64 4.30 13.88
N LYS A 310 -12.05 3.89 15.09
CA LYS A 310 -12.61 2.55 15.34
C LYS A 310 -13.79 2.24 14.40
N ASP A 311 -14.61 3.24 14.07
CA ASP A 311 -15.77 3.06 13.19
C ASP A 311 -15.35 2.80 11.73
N GLU A 312 -14.23 3.35 11.26
CA GLU A 312 -13.67 3.00 9.94
C GLU A 312 -13.15 1.56 9.91
N ILE A 313 -12.46 1.10 10.96
CA ILE A 313 -11.99 -0.28 11.07
C ILE A 313 -13.18 -1.27 11.07
N LYS A 314 -14.24 -0.98 11.83
CA LYS A 314 -15.50 -1.75 11.80
C LYS A 314 -16.16 -1.75 10.42
N GLN A 315 -16.10 -0.62 9.70
CA GLN A 315 -16.64 -0.52 8.35
C GLN A 315 -15.86 -1.40 7.39
N PHE A 316 -14.52 -1.44 7.47
CA PHE A 316 -13.72 -2.38 6.68
C PHE A 316 -14.09 -3.83 7.01
N ILE A 317 -14.20 -4.21 8.29
CA ILE A 317 -14.63 -5.55 8.69
C ILE A 317 -15.97 -5.92 8.04
N ILE A 318 -16.94 -5.00 7.98
CA ILE A 318 -18.28 -5.27 7.41
C ILE A 318 -18.30 -5.27 5.87
N GLU A 319 -17.58 -4.34 5.23
CA GLU A 319 -17.67 -4.10 3.79
C GLU A 319 -16.64 -4.87 2.96
N LYS A 320 -15.51 -5.28 3.57
CA LYS A 320 -14.38 -5.97 2.91
C LYS A 320 -14.15 -7.40 3.43
N GLY A 321 -14.81 -7.78 4.53
CA GLY A 321 -14.54 -9.04 5.22
C GLY A 321 -13.51 -8.86 6.36
N PRO A 322 -13.07 -9.95 7.00
CA PRO A 322 -12.11 -9.90 8.10
C PRO A 322 -10.81 -9.14 7.75
N VAL A 323 -10.25 -8.45 8.75
CA VAL A 323 -9.06 -7.58 8.60
C VAL A 323 -7.88 -8.20 9.33
N ALA A 324 -6.76 -8.45 8.65
CA ALA A 324 -5.56 -8.95 9.31
C ALA A 324 -4.88 -7.83 10.11
N SER A 325 -4.32 -8.16 11.26
CA SER A 325 -3.68 -7.23 12.18
C SER A 325 -2.43 -7.82 12.83
N ASN A 326 -1.59 -6.95 13.41
CA ASN A 326 -0.49 -7.33 14.28
C ASN A 326 -0.67 -6.74 15.68
N MET A 327 -0.36 -7.51 16.71
CA MET A 327 -0.49 -7.12 18.11
C MET A 327 0.72 -7.57 18.94
N LEU A 328 0.79 -7.04 20.17
CA LEU A 328 1.61 -7.63 21.23
C LEU A 328 0.83 -8.75 21.94
N PHE A 329 1.34 -9.97 21.85
CA PHE A 329 0.79 -11.14 22.53
C PHE A 329 1.82 -11.79 23.47
N GLY A 330 1.34 -12.41 24.56
CA GLY A 330 2.16 -13.07 25.58
C GLY A 330 2.65 -12.18 26.73
N TYR A 331 2.49 -10.86 26.64
CA TYR A 331 2.90 -9.87 27.67
C TYR A 331 1.71 -9.06 28.24
N GLY A 332 0.54 -9.69 28.30
CA GLY A 332 -0.70 -9.11 28.78
C GLY A 332 -1.38 -9.93 29.87
N TYR A 333 -2.62 -9.55 30.18
CA TYR A 333 -3.50 -10.17 31.18
C TYR A 333 -4.92 -10.29 30.62
N TRP A 334 -5.73 -11.11 31.28
CA TRP A 334 -7.15 -11.27 30.96
C TRP A 334 -7.99 -10.52 31.99
N ASP A 335 -8.87 -9.64 31.51
CA ASP A 335 -9.89 -8.97 32.31
C ASP A 335 -11.25 -9.62 31.97
N GLY A 336 -11.64 -10.61 32.77
CA GLY A 336 -12.68 -11.56 32.38
C GLY A 336 -12.19 -12.43 31.21
N ASP A 337 -12.90 -12.38 30.10
CA ASP A 337 -12.58 -13.05 28.83
C ASP A 337 -11.93 -12.12 27.78
N VAL A 338 -11.66 -10.86 28.14
CA VAL A 338 -11.03 -9.86 27.26
C VAL A 338 -9.54 -9.71 27.57
N TYR A 339 -8.69 -9.99 26.58
CA TYR A 339 -7.24 -9.80 26.67
C TYR A 339 -6.85 -8.32 26.58
N LYS A 340 -5.88 -7.93 27.41
CA LYS A 340 -5.33 -6.57 27.54
C LYS A 340 -3.83 -6.61 27.78
N CYS A 341 -3.11 -5.62 27.31
CA CYS A 341 -1.69 -5.39 27.59
C CYS A 341 -1.56 -4.24 28.61
N GLU A 342 -0.68 -4.39 29.60
CA GLU A 342 -0.36 -3.30 30.55
C GLU A 342 0.37 -2.15 29.85
N SER A 343 1.25 -2.50 28.91
CA SER A 343 1.88 -1.58 27.95
C SER A 343 2.21 -2.36 26.68
N ALA A 344 2.28 -1.66 25.55
CA ALA A 344 2.77 -2.21 24.29
C ALA A 344 3.89 -1.32 23.74
N SER A 345 4.98 -1.94 23.28
CA SER A 345 6.18 -1.25 22.76
C SER A 345 6.60 -1.71 21.37
N HIS A 346 6.07 -2.87 20.95
CA HIS A 346 6.27 -3.51 19.65
C HIS A 346 5.07 -4.44 19.39
N VAL A 347 4.97 -4.97 18.17
CA VAL A 347 4.11 -6.12 17.85
C VAL A 347 4.98 -7.36 17.68
N ASN A 348 4.41 -8.55 17.94
CA ASN A 348 5.11 -9.82 17.81
C ASN A 348 4.22 -10.97 17.29
N HIS A 349 2.92 -10.74 17.10
CA HIS A 349 1.97 -11.77 16.68
C HIS A 349 0.94 -11.21 15.70
N ALA A 350 0.67 -11.97 14.64
CA ALA A 350 -0.29 -11.66 13.60
C ALA A 350 -1.59 -12.44 13.84
N VAL A 351 -2.73 -11.78 13.65
CA VAL A 351 -4.08 -12.29 13.95
C VAL A 351 -5.11 -11.69 12.99
N ILE A 352 -6.36 -12.15 13.03
CA ILE A 352 -7.44 -11.64 12.17
C ILE A 352 -8.58 -11.06 13.01
N LEU A 353 -8.98 -9.83 12.72
CA LEU A 353 -10.19 -9.19 13.24
C LEU A 353 -11.41 -9.69 12.46
N VAL A 354 -12.18 -10.61 13.05
CA VAL A 354 -13.38 -11.20 12.44
C VAL A 354 -14.68 -10.55 12.90
N GLY A 355 -14.62 -9.66 13.89
CA GLY A 355 -15.81 -9.06 14.48
C GLY A 355 -15.49 -8.10 15.62
N TYR A 356 -16.54 -7.60 16.28
CA TYR A 356 -16.44 -6.63 17.36
C TYR A 356 -17.72 -6.54 18.20
N ASN A 357 -17.61 -5.96 19.40
CA ASN A 357 -18.73 -5.65 20.28
C ASN A 357 -18.50 -4.31 21.01
N ASP A 358 -19.37 -3.33 20.77
CA ASP A 358 -19.34 -1.99 21.38
C ASP A 358 -19.97 -1.91 22.78
N ILE A 359 -20.78 -2.91 23.18
CA ILE A 359 -21.36 -2.97 24.52
C ILE A 359 -20.25 -3.28 25.52
N ASP A 360 -19.47 -4.32 25.23
CA ASP A 360 -18.40 -4.85 26.10
C ASP A 360 -16.98 -4.37 25.71
N ASN A 361 -16.87 -3.61 24.61
CA ASN A 361 -15.68 -2.89 24.17
C ASN A 361 -14.47 -3.74 23.72
N TYR A 362 -14.72 -4.74 22.86
CA TYR A 362 -13.68 -5.61 22.31
C TYR A 362 -13.78 -5.87 20.80
N TRP A 363 -12.64 -6.22 20.21
CA TRP A 363 -12.53 -6.93 18.93
C TRP A 363 -12.67 -8.44 19.14
N ILE A 364 -13.28 -9.14 18.18
CA ILE A 364 -13.29 -10.61 18.09
C ILE A 364 -12.17 -11.03 17.14
N VAL A 365 -11.30 -11.92 17.61
CA VAL A 365 -10.00 -12.19 16.98
C VAL A 365 -9.84 -13.69 16.72
N LYS A 366 -9.63 -14.09 15.46
CA LYS A 366 -9.19 -15.45 15.09
C LYS A 366 -7.69 -15.57 15.36
N ASN A 367 -7.29 -16.65 16.04
CA ASN A 367 -5.90 -16.97 16.30
C ASN A 367 -5.45 -18.19 15.47
N SER A 368 -4.15 -18.44 15.42
CA SER A 368 -3.50 -19.53 14.68
C SER A 368 -2.84 -20.57 15.60
N TYR A 369 -3.38 -20.75 16.82
CA TYR A 369 -2.88 -21.70 17.83
C TYR A 369 -3.79 -22.94 17.98
N GLY A 370 -4.63 -23.23 16.98
CA GLY A 370 -5.60 -24.32 16.98
C GLY A 370 -6.85 -24.08 17.85
N ALA A 371 -7.93 -24.80 17.54
CA ALA A 371 -9.22 -24.69 18.23
C ALA A 371 -9.19 -24.98 19.75
N GLY A 372 -8.10 -25.54 20.28
CA GLY A 372 -7.91 -25.73 21.73
C GLY A 372 -7.51 -24.45 22.49
N PHE A 373 -7.20 -23.36 21.80
CA PHE A 373 -6.87 -22.06 22.39
C PHE A 373 -8.12 -21.20 22.57
N GLY A 374 -8.34 -20.62 23.75
CA GLY A 374 -9.40 -19.62 23.96
C GLY A 374 -10.81 -20.17 23.76
N ASP A 375 -11.63 -19.42 23.01
CA ASP A 375 -13.00 -19.75 22.60
C ASP A 375 -12.97 -20.40 21.20
N GLU A 376 -12.77 -21.72 21.16
CA GLU A 376 -12.66 -22.52 19.91
C GLU A 376 -11.61 -22.00 18.91
N GLY A 377 -10.51 -21.43 19.40
CA GLY A 377 -9.44 -20.83 18.61
C GLY A 377 -9.52 -19.30 18.48
N TYR A 378 -10.61 -18.70 18.95
CA TYR A 378 -10.84 -17.25 18.95
C TYR A 378 -10.62 -16.66 20.35
N PHE A 379 -10.45 -15.35 20.42
CA PHE A 379 -10.39 -14.62 21.67
C PHE A 379 -10.84 -13.16 21.49
N LYS A 380 -11.04 -12.47 22.60
CA LYS A 380 -11.47 -11.06 22.64
C LYS A 380 -10.28 -10.19 23.01
N VAL A 381 -10.09 -9.06 22.33
CA VAL A 381 -9.04 -8.08 22.65
C VAL A 381 -9.66 -6.71 22.83
N ALA A 382 -9.32 -6.01 23.91
CA ALA A 382 -9.89 -4.70 24.19
C ALA A 382 -9.54 -3.67 23.09
N TYR A 383 -10.48 -2.79 22.78
CA TYR A 383 -10.25 -1.67 21.88
C TYR A 383 -9.10 -0.75 22.37
N GLY A 384 -8.32 -0.21 21.42
CA GLY A 384 -7.21 0.70 21.68
C GLY A 384 -6.05 0.06 22.43
N ASN A 385 -5.89 -1.26 22.34
CA ASN A 385 -4.98 -2.03 23.20
C ASN A 385 -4.10 -3.00 22.41
N CYS A 386 -2.96 -3.40 22.99
CA CYS A 386 -1.96 -4.30 22.38
C CYS A 386 -1.49 -3.93 20.95
N PHE A 387 -1.71 -2.69 20.49
CA PHE A 387 -1.57 -2.22 19.11
C PHE A 387 -2.50 -2.86 18.05
N ILE A 388 -3.48 -3.69 18.44
CA ILE A 388 -4.29 -4.50 17.50
C ILE A 388 -5.16 -3.67 16.53
N ASP A 389 -5.48 -2.42 16.87
CA ASP A 389 -6.20 -1.47 16.02
C ASP A 389 -5.36 -0.25 15.62
N THR A 390 -4.02 -0.41 15.66
CA THR A 390 -3.11 0.60 15.09
C THR A 390 -3.09 0.48 13.57
N PRO A 391 -3.43 1.54 12.81
CA PRO A 391 -3.62 1.44 11.36
C PRO A 391 -2.48 0.77 10.61
N ALA A 392 -1.22 1.10 10.94
CA ALA A 392 -0.02 0.59 10.27
C ALA A 392 0.15 -0.95 10.29
N TRP A 393 -0.64 -1.66 11.09
CA TRP A 393 -0.63 -3.12 11.15
C TRP A 393 -1.84 -3.78 10.48
N LEU A 394 -2.82 -2.98 10.02
CA LEU A 394 -4.06 -3.46 9.43
C LEU A 394 -3.90 -3.68 7.92
N SER A 395 -4.46 -4.79 7.42
CA SER A 395 -4.59 -5.05 5.99
C SER A 395 -5.89 -5.79 5.66
N TYR A 396 -6.45 -5.51 4.48
CA TYR A 396 -7.58 -6.23 3.90
C TYR A 396 -7.38 -6.38 2.39
N VAL A 397 -8.12 -7.30 1.78
CA VAL A 397 -8.02 -7.63 0.34
C VAL A 397 -9.26 -7.23 -0.44
N GLU A 398 -9.14 -7.15 -1.77
CA GLU A 398 -10.23 -6.97 -2.72
C GLU A 398 -10.18 -8.06 -3.81
N LEU A 399 -11.37 -8.57 -4.18
CA LEU A 399 -11.61 -9.61 -5.20
C LEU A 399 -12.48 -9.10 -6.36
#